data_AF-S6V789-F1
#
_entry.id   AF-S6V789-F1
#
_cell.length_a   1.000
_cell.length_b   1.000
_cell.length_c   1.000
_cell.angle_alpha   90.00
_cell.angle_beta   90.00
_cell.angle_gamma   90.00
#
_symmetry.space_group_name_H-M   'P 1'
#
loop_
_entity.id
_entity.type
_entity.pdbx_description
1 polymer ?
#
loop_
_entity_poly.entity_id
_entity_poly.type
_entity_poly.pdbx_seq_one_letter_code
_entity_poly.pdbx_strand_id
1 'polypeptide(L)' 'MSPWLTVVGIGEDGYKGLGKNARHALLHADQVFGGPRQLALL' A
#
# COMPACT_ATOMS: atom_id res chain seq x y z
N MET A 1 -12.75 -11.45 -11.32
CA MET A 1 -11.62 -12.08 -10.62
C MET A 1 -10.90 -10.98 -9.87
N SER A 2 -10.66 -11.12 -8.57
CA SER A 2 -9.85 -10.15 -7.81
C SER A 2 -8.36 -10.40 -8.10
N PRO A 3 -7.52 -9.36 -8.23
CA PRO A 3 -6.09 -9.56 -8.42
C PRO A 3 -5.52 -10.27 -7.18
N TRP A 4 -4.68 -11.27 -7.39
CA TRP A 4 -4.02 -12.01 -6.31
C TRP A 4 -2.85 -11.21 -5.69
N LEU A 5 -2.38 -10.17 -6.38
CA LEU A 5 -1.32 -9.26 -5.93
C LEU A 5 -1.59 -7.86 -6.47
N THR A 6 -1.44 -6.85 -5.61
CA THR A 6 -1.43 -5.44 -5.99
C THR A 6 -0.12 -4.81 -5.51
N VAL A 7 0.59 -4.10 -6.40
CA VAL A 7 1.83 -3.39 -6.05
C VAL A 7 1.51 -1.91 -5.88
N VAL A 8 1.83 -1.36 -4.71
CA VAL A 8 1.62 0.06 -4.36
C VAL A 8 2.98 0.71 -4.10
N GLY A 9 3.26 1.82 -4.78
CA GLY A 9 4.39 2.69 -4.44
C GLY A 9 4.04 3.58 -3.26
N ILE A 10 4.77 3.48 -2.14
CA ILE A 10 4.48 4.24 -0.90
C ILE A 10 4.92 5.71 -0.97
N GLY A 11 5.94 6.03 -1.77
CA GLY A 11 6.52 7.37 -1.85
C GLY A 11 7.21 7.80 -0.54
N GLU A 12 7.69 9.05 -0.50
CA GLU A 12 8.35 9.61 0.69
C GLU A 12 7.34 10.18 1.70
N ASP A 13 6.17 10.62 1.23
CA ASP A 13 5.09 11.18 2.06
C ASP A 13 4.23 10.11 2.78
N GLY A 14 4.54 8.84 2.57
CA GLY A 14 3.85 7.71 3.18
C GLY A 14 2.37 7.63 2.83
N TYR A 15 1.57 7.02 3.72
CA TYR A 15 0.13 6.82 3.53
C TYR A 15 -0.65 8.10 3.20
N LYS A 16 -0.20 9.25 3.72
CA LYS A 16 -0.82 10.56 3.46
C LYS A 16 -0.70 10.99 2.00
N GLY A 17 0.41 10.65 1.34
CA GLY A 17 0.65 10.94 -0.08
C GLY A 17 -0.07 9.99 -1.03
N LEU A 18 -0.66 8.90 -0.54
CA LEU A 18 -1.29 7.90 -1.41
C LEU A 18 -2.58 8.41 -2.05
N GLY A 19 -2.72 8.12 -3.34
CA GLY A 19 -3.98 8.31 -4.07
C GLY A 19 -5.07 7.34 -3.61
N LYS A 20 -6.32 7.60 -4.03
CA LYS A 20 -7.51 6.82 -3.62
C LYS A 20 -7.36 5.32 -3.89
N ASN A 21 -6.87 4.93 -5.06
CA ASN A 21 -6.74 3.52 -5.45
C ASN A 21 -5.72 2.78 -4.58
N ALA A 22 -4.59 3.41 -4.28
CA ALA A 22 -3.55 2.85 -3.41
C ALA A 22 -4.08 2.65 -1.97
N ARG A 23 -4.78 3.65 -1.44
CA ARG A 23 -5.42 3.54 -0.12
C ARG A 23 -6.47 2.44 -0.07
N HIS A 24 -7.32 2.33 -1.10
CA HIS A 24 -8.29 1.23 -1.19
C HIS A 24 -7.61 -0.13 -1.27
N ALA A 25 -6.55 -0.27 -2.07
CA ALA A 25 -5.82 -1.53 -2.16
C ALA A 25 -5.25 -1.97 -0.80
N LEU A 26 -4.70 -1.02 -0.02
CA LEU A 26 -4.20 -1.29 1.32
C LEU A 26 -5.30 -1.65 2.31
N LEU A 27 -6.44 -0.94 2.30
CA LEU A 27 -7.56 -1.20 3.20
C LEU A 27 -8.24 -2.55 2.95
N HIS A 28 -8.19 -3.05 1.71
CA HIS A 28 -8.77 -4.33 1.32
C HIS A 28 -7.74 -5.47 1.26
N ALA A 29 -6.47 -5.20 1.54
CA ALA A 29 -5.45 -6.23 1.55
C ALA A 29 -5.56 -7.05 2.84
N ASP A 30 -5.69 -8.37 2.71
CA ASP A 30 -5.63 -9.29 3.86
C ASP A 30 -4.24 -9.29 4.51
N GLN A 31 -3.20 -9.08 3.71
CA GLN A 31 -1.82 -9.00 4.18
C GLN A 31 -0.99 -8.02 3.34
N VAL A 32 -0.15 -7.23 4.03
CA VAL A 32 0.75 -6.26 3.41
C VAL A 32 2.19 -6.68 3.62
N PHE A 33 2.97 -6.68 2.54
CA PHE A 33 4.39 -7.02 2.53
C PHE A 33 5.21 -5.81 2.06
N GLY A 34 6.39 -5.61 2.65
CA GLY A 34 7.29 -4.52 2.27
C GLY A 34 8.56 -4.50 3.11
N GLY A 35 9.54 -3.69 2.70
CA GLY A 35 10.74 -3.46 3.51
C GLY A 35 10.43 -2.65 4.78
N PRO A 36 11.25 -2.75 5.85
CA PRO A 36 11.00 -2.07 7.12
C PRO A 36 10.71 -0.57 6.98
N ARG A 37 11.46 0.13 6.11
CA ARG A 37 11.24 1.56 5.82
C ARG A 37 9.87 1.82 5.18
N GLN A 38 9.42 0.97 4.27
CA GLN A 38 8.14 1.16 3.59
C GLN A 38 6.97 0.93 4.55
N LEU A 39 7.08 -0.11 5.38
CA LEU A 39 6.07 -0.42 6.38
C LEU A 39 5.98 0.64 7.47
N ALA A 40 7.09 1.30 7.82
CA ALA A 40 7.08 2.43 8.75
C ALA A 40 6.43 3.71 8.20
N LEU A 41 6.17 3.77 6.89
CA LEU A 41 5.51 4.89 6.21
C LEU A 41 4.02 4.64 5.93
N LEU A 42 3.51 3.45 6.25
CA LEU A 42 2.07 3.14 6.26
C LEU A 42 1.41 3.76 7.49
#